data_AF-A0A7X7E9J0-F1
#
_entry.id   AF-A0A7X7E9J0-F1
#
_cell.length_a   1.000
_cell.length_b   1.000
_cell.length_c   1.000
_cell.angle_alpha   90.00
_cell.angle_beta   90.00
_cell.angle_gamma   90.00
#
_symmetry.space_group_name_H-M   'P 1'
#
loop_
_entity.id
_entity.type
_entity.pdbx_description
1 polymer ?
#
loop_
_entity_poly.entity_id
_entity_poly.type
_entity_poly.pdbx_seq_one_letter_code
_entity_poly.pdbx_strand_id
1 'polypeptide(L)' 'MTRTQIMLEEEEYRFLKARATESGVSLSSVVRGLVRGQMDRAAADSPHIWDVAGLIVESDFTGGDHDDILGGTSPLP' A
#
# COMPACT_ATOMS: atom_id res chain seq x y z
N MET A 1 1.98 15.00 -1.21
CA MET A 1 0.79 14.11 -1.22
C MET A 1 0.75 13.47 -2.58
N THR A 2 1.08 12.19 -2.69
CA THR A 2 1.15 11.47 -3.97
C THR A 2 -0.22 10.91 -4.33
N ARG A 3 -0.58 10.92 -5.62
CA ARG A 3 -1.85 10.36 -6.11
C ARG A 3 -1.61 8.97 -6.67
N THR A 4 -2.13 7.96 -5.99
CA THR A 4 -2.14 6.57 -6.48
C THR A 4 -3.55 6.19 -6.92
N GLN A 5 -3.68 5.61 -8.11
CA GLN A 5 -4.92 5.02 -8.60
C GLN A 5 -4.77 3.51 -8.60
N ILE A 6 -5.77 2.81 -8.07
CA ILE A 6 -5.82 1.34 -8.04
C ILE A 6 -7.11 0.88 -8.70
N MET A 7 -7.04 -0.21 -9.46
CA MET A 7 -8.21 -0.95 -9.90
C MET A 7 -8.50 -2.02 -8.86
N LEU A 8 -9.79 -2.24 -8.61
CA LEU A 8 -10.28 -3.24 -7.67
C LEU A 8 -11.18 -4.20 -8.42
N GLU A 9 -11.13 -5.46 -8.03
CA GLU A 9 -12.14 -6.43 -8.43
C GLU A 9 -13.49 -6.06 -7.80
N GLU A 10 -14.57 -6.51 -8.43
CA GLU A 10 -15.93 -6.16 -8.00
C GLU A 10 -16.21 -6.59 -6.55
N GLU A 11 -15.68 -7.75 -6.14
CA GLU A 11 -15.82 -8.26 -4.77
C GLU A 11 -15.08 -7.40 -3.74
N GLU A 12 -13.87 -6.94 -4.05
CA GLU A 12 -13.06 -6.08 -3.20
C GLU A 12 -13.74 -4.72 -3.02
N TYR A 13 -14.24 -4.15 -4.12
CA TYR A 13 -15.00 -2.91 -4.08
C TYR A 13 -16.24 -3.03 -3.20
N ARG A 14 -17.02 -4.11 -3.36
CA ARG A 14 -18.22 -4.35 -2.53
C ARG A 14 -17.89 -4.50 -1.05
N PHE A 15 -16.84 -5.24 -0.73
CA PHE A 15 -16.36 -5.38 0.65
C PHE A 15 -16.01 -4.02 1.27
N LEU A 16 -15.18 -3.23 0.57
CA LEU A 16 -14.76 -1.92 1.07
C LEU A 16 -15.93 -0.94 1.19
N LYS A 17 -16.87 -1.00 0.24
CA LYS A 17 -18.09 -0.17 0.27
C LYS A 17 -18.98 -0.50 1.46
N ALA A 18 -19.22 -1.79 1.73
CA ALA A 18 -20.00 -2.21 2.89
C ALA A 18 -19.38 -1.68 4.19
N ARG A 19 -18.06 -1.85 4.36
CA ARG A 19 -17.32 -1.36 5.52
C ARG A 19 -17.39 0.16 5.68
N ALA A 20 -17.32 0.90 4.57
CA ALA A 20 -17.46 2.36 4.57
C ALA A 20 -18.86 2.78 5.04
N THR A 21 -19.90 2.11 4.56
CA THR A 21 -21.29 2.34 4.97
C THR A 21 -21.50 2.02 6.45
N GLU A 22 -21.02 0.86 6.93
CA GLU A 22 -21.12 0.44 8.34
C GLU A 22 -20.43 1.42 9.29
N SER A 23 -19.29 1.96 8.86
CA SER A 23 -18.48 2.87 9.69
C SER A 23 -18.88 4.35 9.53
N GLY A 24 -19.79 4.68 8.61
CA GLY A 24 -20.19 6.07 8.32
C GLY A 24 -19.07 6.95 7.77
N VAL A 25 -18.06 6.36 7.12
CA VAL A 25 -16.88 7.08 6.58
C VAL A 25 -16.77 6.92 5.06
N SER A 26 -15.93 7.74 4.43
CA SER A 26 -15.67 7.61 2.99
C SER A 26 -14.82 6.38 2.67
N LEU A 27 -15.00 5.83 1.47
CA LEU A 27 -14.24 4.70 0.95
C LEU A 27 -12.72 4.96 1.01
N SER A 28 -12.28 6.16 0.63
CA SER A 28 -10.86 6.56 0.71
C SER A 28 -10.33 6.58 2.14
N SER A 29 -11.18 6.84 3.13
CA SER A 29 -10.77 6.78 4.54
C SER A 29 -10.62 5.33 5.01
N VAL A 30 -11.50 4.43 4.56
CA VAL A 30 -11.34 2.98 4.80
C VAL A 30 -10.03 2.48 4.20
N VAL A 31 -9.77 2.78 2.93
CA VAL A 31 -8.53 2.36 2.23
C VAL A 31 -7.30 2.89 2.94
N ARG A 32 -7.26 4.18 3.29
CA ARG A 32 -6.13 4.76 4.04
C ARG A 32 -5.91 4.08 5.40
N GLY A 33 -6.99 3.74 6.10
CA GLY A 33 -6.90 3.03 7.38
C GLY A 33 -6.34 1.61 7.23
N LEU A 34 -6.75 0.88 6.19
CA LEU A 34 -6.21 -0.45 5.89
C LEU A 34 -4.74 -0.40 5.51
N VAL A 35 -4.34 0.53 4.63
CA VAL A 35 -2.95 0.72 4.23
C VAL A 35 -2.10 1.06 5.47
N ARG A 36 -2.53 2.02 6.29
CA ARG A 36 -1.83 2.38 7.53
C ARG A 36 -1.67 1.18 8.46
N GLY A 37 -2.74 0.42 8.68
CA GLY A 37 -2.71 -0.75 9.55
C GLY A 37 -1.76 -1.84 9.07
N GLN A 38 -1.58 -2.01 7.75
CA GLN A 38 -0.57 -2.93 7.20
C GLN A 38 0.85 -2.37 7.33
N MET A 39 1.04 -1.07 7.08
CA MET A 39 2.34 -0.41 7.30
C MET A 39 2.81 -0.55 8.75
N ASP A 40 1.92 -0.31 9.71
CA ASP A 40 2.24 -0.39 11.14
C ASP A 40 2.64 -1.81 11.56
N ARG A 41 1.98 -2.83 10.98
CA ARG A 41 2.36 -4.25 11.18
C ARG A 41 3.72 -4.56 10.57
N ALA A 42 3.95 -4.17 9.32
CA ALA A 42 5.21 -4.40 8.63
C ALA A 42 6.38 -3.67 9.34
N ALA A 43 6.11 -2.50 9.90
CA ALA A 43 7.09 -1.73 10.67
C ALA A 43 7.47 -2.36 12.00
N ALA A 44 6.54 -3.07 12.64
CA ALA A 44 6.83 -3.82 13.85
C ALA A 44 7.87 -4.94 13.60
N ASP A 45 7.85 -5.53 12.40
CA ASP A 45 8.75 -6.61 12.01
C ASP A 45 10.03 -6.10 11.30
N SER A 46 10.02 -4.87 10.76
CA SER A 46 11.17 -4.23 10.13
C SER A 46 11.10 -2.70 10.28
N PRO A 47 11.85 -2.11 11.22
CA PRO A 47 11.82 -0.67 11.49
C PRO A 47 12.17 0.21 10.29
N HIS A 48 12.95 -0.32 9.33
CA HIS A 48 13.41 0.37 8.12
C HIS A 48 12.34 0.50 7.03
N ILE A 49 11.15 -0.09 7.19
CA ILE A 49 10.08 0.02 6.18
C ILE A 49 9.58 1.47 6.01
N TRP A 50 9.73 2.31 7.04
CA TRP A 50 9.39 3.73 6.97
C TRP A 50 10.37 4.52 6.09
N ASP A 51 11.62 4.06 5.98
CA ASP A 51 12.63 4.66 5.10
C ASP A 51 12.26 4.41 3.62
N VAL A 52 11.71 3.23 3.30
CA VAL A 52 11.17 2.90 1.97
C VAL A 52 9.95 3.76 1.63
N ALA A 53 9.06 3.99 2.60
CA ALA A 53 7.92 4.87 2.42
C ALA A 53 8.34 6.34 2.14
N GLY A 54 9.48 6.78 2.67
CA GLY A 54 10.09 8.07 2.35
C GLY A 54 10.68 8.14 0.95
N LEU A 55 11.25 7.04 0.44
CA LEU A 55 11.83 6.95 -0.91
C LEU A 55 10.77 7.04 -2.02
N ILE A 56 9.58 6.45 -1.81
CA ILE A 56 8.47 6.45 -2.79
C ILE A 56 7.79 7.84 -2.90
N VAL A 57 8.00 8.74 -1.93
CA VAL A 57 7.45 10.10 -1.99
C VAL A 57 8.19 10.98 -3.01
N GLU A 58 9.43 10.63 -3.39
CA GLU A 58 10.28 11.45 -4.27
C GLU A 58 10.44 10.96 -5.71
N SER A 59 10.02 9.73 -6.06
CA SER A 59 10.23 9.22 -7.43
C SER A 59 8.93 9.04 -8.21
N ASP A 60 8.95 9.55 -9.44
CA ASP A 60 8.00 9.27 -10.51
C ASP A 60 8.03 7.78 -10.87
N PHE A 61 7.41 6.94 -10.02
CA PHE A 61 7.34 5.50 -10.22
C PHE A 61 6.43 5.16 -11.41
N THR A 62 7.06 4.86 -12.55
CA THR A 62 6.43 4.11 -13.63
C THR A 62 6.50 2.63 -13.27
N GLY A 63 5.44 1.86 -13.54
CA GLY A 63 5.26 0.49 -13.04
C GLY A 63 6.28 -0.58 -13.49
N GLY A 64 7.45 -0.20 -14.00
CA GLY A 64 8.57 -1.11 -14.33
C GLY A 64 9.49 -1.42 -13.14
N ASP A 65 9.54 -0.57 -12.12
CA ASP A 65 10.49 -0.72 -10.99
C ASP A 65 9.98 -1.67 -9.88
N HIS A 66 8.87 -2.38 -10.12
CA HIS A 66 8.26 -3.28 -9.14
C HIS A 66 9.10 -4.55 -8.88
N ASP A 67 9.84 -5.00 -9.89
CA ASP A 67 10.60 -6.26 -9.82
C ASP A 67 11.92 -6.10 -9.06
N ASP A 68 12.59 -4.95 -9.16
CA ASP A 68 13.91 -4.72 -8.55
C ASP A 68 13.86 -4.52 -7.03
N ILE A 69 12.73 -4.04 -6.49
CA ILE A 69 12.60 -3.71 -5.06
C ILE A 69 11.99 -4.86 -4.25
N LEU A 70 11.11 -5.66 -4.85
CA LEU A 70 10.48 -6.82 -4.19
C LEU A 70 11.22 -8.13 -4.47
N GLY A 71 11.97 -8.21 -5.58
CA GLY A 71 12.88 -9.30 -5.89
C GLY A 71 14.19 -9.11 -5.15
N GLY A 72 14.20 -9.45 -3.86
CA GLY A 72 15.44 -9.53 -3.08
C GLY A 72 16.51 -10.22 -3.90
N THR A 73 17.60 -9.49 -4.18
CA THR A 73 18.77 -10.02 -4.87
C THR A 73 19.31 -11.16 -4.01
N SER A 74 18.94 -12.37 -4.38
CA SER A 74 19.58 -13.58 -3.90
C SER A 74 20.76 -13.80 -4.83
N PRO A 75 22.01 -13.50 -4.44
CA PRO A 75 23.15 -14.07 -5.13
C PRO A 75 23.14 -15.57 -4.79
N LEU A 76 22.69 -16.40 -5.74
CA LEU A 76 23.00 -17.81 -5.69
C LEU A 76 24.38 -18.03 -6.34
N PRO A 77 25.17 -18.99 -5.81
CA PRO A 77 26.62 -19.13 -6.00
C PRO A 77 27.06 -19.48 -7.43
#